data_AF-A0A9Q1H8F4-F1
#
_entry.id   AF-A0A9Q1H8F4-F1
#
_cell.length_a   1.000
_cell.length_b   1.000
_cell.length_c   1.000
_cell.angle_alpha   90.00
_cell.angle_beta   90.00
_cell.angle_gamma   90.00
#
_symmetry.space_group_name_H-M   'P 1'
#
loop_
_entity.id
_entity.type
_entity.pdbx_description
1 polymer ?
#
loop_
_entity_poly.entity_id
_entity_poly.type
_entity_poly.pdbx_seq_one_letter_code
_entity_poly.pdbx_strand_id
1 'polypeptide(L)'
;MDDLKTYAKNDEQQLGLVTIVKTFSDDICMEFGLDKCAKATFKRGELSTTQDLEIDMDTKIKELEQEQTYKYLGIDEGDGIQHSKYKERIRKEYYSRIQMIFKSELSSANKIKAINTLAVPVVTYSFNVIKWSLTDIKRLDIKTRKIMTIERLHHPKADVDRLYTPRASGGRGLIQLELTYKTTTIGLEAYLRKTEDLLISIVRHHETSKKTHSLVQEAKEYREELAAPVLTPNENEGPTTYAKRWLRSAGLKAETEGLIVAAQDQSLATRAYLHRIVKDGTNPLCRLCGQYEETIDHIISGCPVLSPTEYTHRHNKVATYIHWLICRHYGIETSTEKWYDHQPLTVSENQDATILWDMPVHTDREIKANRPDIVVKDFKEKKCLLIDVAVPSDKNISIKTTEKLSKYKDLEIEICRMWQMKTETVPVVVGALGMCRKA
;
A
#
# COMPACT_ATOMS: atom_id res chain seq x y z
N MET A 1 -5.06 15.36 -32.61
CA MET A 1 -3.61 15.15 -32.51
C MET A 1 -2.98 16.18 -33.41
N ASP A 2 -2.05 16.94 -32.86
CA ASP A 2 -1.27 18.02 -33.45
C ASP A 2 0.15 17.54 -33.84
N ASP A 3 0.71 16.60 -33.09
CA ASP A 3 1.99 15.96 -33.41
C ASP A 3 1.83 14.88 -34.50
N LEU A 4 2.31 15.15 -35.72
CA LEU A 4 2.31 14.22 -36.86
C LEU A 4 3.74 13.83 -37.25
N LYS A 5 3.94 12.55 -37.61
CA LYS A 5 5.19 12.05 -38.19
C LYS A 5 4.94 11.44 -39.57
N THR A 6 5.58 12.00 -40.59
CA THR A 6 5.51 11.52 -41.97
C THR A 6 6.75 10.71 -42.32
N TYR A 7 6.58 9.70 -43.18
CA TYR A 7 7.66 8.82 -43.63
C TYR A 7 7.64 8.74 -45.16
N ALA A 8 8.78 9.00 -45.79
CA ALA A 8 8.96 8.92 -47.24
C ALA A 8 10.27 8.22 -47.60
N LYS A 9 10.37 7.74 -48.85
CA LYS A 9 11.59 7.05 -49.34
C LYS A 9 12.71 8.02 -49.70
N ASN A 10 12.36 9.25 -50.06
CA ASN A 10 13.28 10.30 -50.48
C ASN A 10 12.70 11.69 -50.16
N ASP A 11 13.55 12.72 -50.27
CA ASP A 11 13.21 14.09 -49.89
C ASP A 11 12.10 14.69 -50.77
N GLU A 12 12.03 14.32 -52.05
CA GLU A 12 10.98 14.79 -52.97
C GLU A 12 9.59 14.31 -52.54
N GLN A 13 9.47 13.02 -52.18
CA GLN A 13 8.23 12.48 -51.64
C GLN A 13 7.91 13.06 -50.26
N GLN A 14 8.93 13.28 -49.43
CA GLN A 14 8.77 13.89 -48.12
C GLN A 14 8.22 15.32 -48.23
N LEU A 15 8.76 16.11 -49.17
CA LEU A 15 8.29 17.45 -49.48
C LEU A 15 6.83 17.41 -49.93
N GLY A 16 6.47 16.51 -50.85
CA GLY A 16 5.09 16.33 -51.28
C GLY A 16 4.12 16.04 -50.12
N LEU A 17 4.50 15.16 -49.19
CA LEU A 17 3.70 14.86 -48.00
C LEU A 17 3.56 16.07 -47.09
N VAL A 18 4.65 16.78 -46.79
CA VAL A 18 4.63 17.98 -45.94
C VAL A 18 3.78 19.08 -46.57
N THR A 19 3.88 19.30 -47.88
CA THR A 19 3.04 20.26 -48.61
C THR A 19 1.58 19.91 -48.50
N ILE A 20 1.19 18.64 -48.67
CA ILE A 20 -0.20 18.21 -48.47
C ILE A 20 -0.68 18.53 -47.05
N VAL A 21 0.12 18.20 -46.03
CA VAL A 21 -0.24 18.48 -44.63
C VAL A 21 -0.36 19.99 -44.39
N LYS A 22 0.55 20.81 -44.94
CA LYS A 22 0.50 22.28 -44.85
C LYS A 22 -0.77 22.81 -45.49
N THR A 23 -1.10 22.40 -46.72
CA THR A 23 -2.34 22.80 -47.40
C THR A 23 -3.58 22.45 -46.57
N PHE A 24 -3.65 21.23 -46.04
CA PHE A 24 -4.76 20.83 -45.17
C PHE A 24 -4.82 21.66 -43.88
N SER A 25 -3.67 22.00 -43.28
CA SER A 25 -3.59 22.85 -42.08
C SER A 25 -4.07 24.26 -42.38
N ASP A 26 -3.67 24.83 -43.51
CA ASP A 26 -4.08 26.16 -43.96
C ASP A 26 -5.58 26.21 -44.28
N ASP A 27 -6.12 25.18 -44.94
CA ASP A 27 -7.55 25.04 -45.26
C ASP A 27 -8.43 25.02 -43.99
N ILE A 28 -7.95 24.42 -42.90
CA ILE A 28 -8.64 24.41 -41.60
C ILE A 28 -8.23 25.60 -40.71
N CYS A 29 -7.47 26.56 -41.24
CA CYS A 29 -6.99 27.76 -40.54
C CYS A 29 -6.14 27.47 -39.28
N MET A 30 -5.33 26.40 -39.30
CA MET A 30 -4.38 26.08 -38.25
C MET A 30 -2.96 26.46 -38.65
N GLU A 31 -2.27 27.23 -37.80
CA GLU A 31 -0.88 27.63 -38.00
C GLU A 31 0.06 26.42 -37.96
N PHE A 32 0.85 26.26 -39.01
CA PHE A 32 1.80 25.18 -39.14
C PHE A 32 3.08 25.52 -38.36
N GLY A 33 3.24 24.96 -37.14
CA GLY A 33 4.34 25.24 -36.21
C GLY A 33 5.71 24.71 -36.66
N LEU A 34 6.24 25.28 -37.76
CA LEU A 34 7.49 24.89 -38.42
C LEU A 34 8.72 24.95 -37.52
N ASP A 35 8.71 25.83 -36.52
CA ASP A 35 9.77 25.98 -35.52
C ASP A 35 9.98 24.72 -34.68
N LYS A 36 8.95 23.87 -34.58
CA LYS A 36 8.97 22.60 -33.86
C LYS A 36 9.21 21.40 -34.76
N CYS A 37 9.24 21.59 -36.08
CA CYS A 37 9.45 20.50 -37.03
C CYS A 37 10.95 20.18 -37.18
N ALA A 38 11.27 18.90 -37.34
CA ALA A 38 12.62 18.44 -37.65
C ALA A 38 12.60 17.34 -38.71
N LYS A 39 13.63 17.30 -39.57
CA LYS A 39 13.86 16.24 -40.56
C LYS A 39 14.94 15.29 -40.06
N ALA A 40 14.78 14.00 -40.31
CA ALA A 40 15.82 13.00 -40.06
C ALA A 40 15.91 12.04 -41.25
N THR A 41 17.11 11.87 -41.80
CA THR A 41 17.35 10.99 -42.96
C THR A 41 18.11 9.75 -42.54
N PHE A 42 17.57 8.56 -42.84
CA PHE A 42 18.19 7.28 -42.48
C PHE A 42 18.68 6.54 -43.73
N LYS A 43 19.96 6.19 -43.79
CA LYS A 43 20.55 5.36 -44.85
C LYS A 43 21.06 4.06 -44.23
N ARG A 44 20.50 2.93 -44.69
CA ARG A 44 20.82 1.59 -44.16
C ARG A 44 20.65 1.44 -42.64
N GLY A 45 19.76 2.24 -42.05
CA GLY A 45 19.46 2.20 -40.62
C GLY A 45 20.31 3.12 -39.75
N GLU A 46 21.17 3.95 -40.34
CA GLU A 46 21.96 4.97 -39.64
C GLU A 46 21.52 6.38 -40.07
N LEU A 47 21.49 7.31 -39.11
CA LEU A 47 21.19 8.72 -39.30
C LEU A 47 22.30 9.39 -40.13
N SER A 48 21.96 9.78 -41.35
CA SER A 48 22.85 10.45 -42.28
C SER A 48 22.55 11.94 -42.33
N THR A 49 23.59 12.77 -42.22
CA THR A 49 23.49 14.22 -42.45
C THR A 49 23.24 14.52 -43.93
N THR A 50 22.19 15.26 -44.20
CA THR A 50 21.74 15.75 -45.50
C THR A 50 21.47 17.27 -45.43
N GLN A 51 20.73 17.82 -46.37
CA GLN A 51 20.36 19.23 -46.36
C GLN A 51 18.98 19.40 -45.70
N ASP A 52 18.74 20.60 -45.17
CA ASP A 52 17.43 21.04 -44.70
C ASP A 52 16.35 20.80 -45.76
N LEU A 53 15.12 20.55 -45.32
CA LEU A 53 13.99 20.43 -46.26
C LEU A 53 13.46 21.82 -46.57
N GLU A 54 13.70 22.30 -47.78
CA GLU A 54 13.15 23.56 -48.28
C GLU A 54 11.70 23.35 -48.73
N ILE A 55 10.76 24.04 -48.08
CA ILE A 55 9.32 23.97 -48.41
C ILE A 55 8.95 25.10 -49.38
N ASP A 56 9.44 26.31 -49.13
CA ASP A 56 9.37 27.48 -50.01
C ASP A 56 10.62 28.37 -49.80
N MET A 57 10.69 29.55 -50.43
CA MET A 57 11.88 30.41 -50.37
C MET A 57 12.24 30.88 -48.95
N ASP A 58 11.28 30.91 -48.03
CA ASP A 58 11.44 31.47 -46.67
C ASP A 58 11.23 30.43 -45.55
N THR A 59 10.68 29.25 -45.85
CA THR A 59 10.43 28.18 -44.86
C THR A 59 11.28 26.94 -45.10
N LYS A 60 12.06 26.58 -44.07
CA LYS A 60 12.92 25.39 -44.05
C LYS A 60 12.68 24.60 -42.78
N ILE A 61 12.58 23.27 -42.91
CA ILE A 61 12.62 22.36 -41.77
C ILE A 61 14.07 21.94 -41.57
N LYS A 62 14.61 22.23 -40.38
CA LYS A 62 15.99 21.91 -40.03
C LYS A 62 16.19 20.41 -39.92
N GLU A 63 17.33 19.94 -40.40
CA GLU A 63 17.76 18.57 -40.13
C GLU A 63 18.18 18.38 -38.67
N LEU A 64 17.82 17.24 -38.11
CA LEU A 64 18.26 16.79 -36.80
C LEU A 64 19.75 16.41 -36.87
N GLU A 65 20.60 17.18 -36.19
CA GLU A 65 22.03 16.87 -36.08
C GLU A 65 22.25 15.49 -35.42
N GLN A 66 23.36 14.80 -35.76
CA GLN A 66 23.65 13.44 -35.28
C GLN A 66 23.66 13.27 -33.75
N GLU A 67 23.94 14.34 -33.00
CA GLU A 67 23.95 14.32 -31.53
C GLU A 67 22.65 14.83 -30.89
N GLN A 68 21.76 15.44 -31.68
CA GLN A 68 20.50 16.00 -31.20
C GLN A 68 19.39 14.94 -31.18
N THR A 69 18.45 15.11 -30.25
CA THR A 69 17.28 14.23 -30.11
C THR A 69 16.01 15.04 -30.26
N TYR A 70 15.09 14.55 -31.09
CA TYR A 70 13.74 15.07 -31.25
C TYR A 70 12.80 14.44 -30.23
N LYS A 71 11.87 15.20 -29.64
CA LYS A 71 10.93 14.68 -28.64
C LYS A 71 9.58 14.40 -29.29
N TYR A 72 9.18 13.14 -29.40
CA TYR A 72 7.88 12.73 -29.93
C TYR A 72 7.08 11.92 -28.90
N LEU A 73 5.85 12.34 -28.59
CA LEU A 73 5.00 11.72 -27.54
C LEU A 73 5.71 11.54 -26.20
N GLY A 74 6.61 12.48 -25.88
CA GLY A 74 7.43 12.43 -24.68
C GLY A 74 8.69 11.58 -24.78
N ILE A 75 8.98 10.93 -25.91
CA ILE A 75 10.16 10.07 -26.14
C ILE A 75 11.21 10.79 -26.98
N ASP A 76 12.47 10.71 -26.55
CA ASP A 76 13.59 11.31 -27.26
C ASP A 76 14.09 10.34 -28.35
N GLU A 77 13.86 10.72 -29.60
CA GLU A 77 14.19 9.99 -30.83
C GLU A 77 15.34 10.70 -31.57
N GLY A 78 16.40 9.97 -31.91
CA GLY A 78 17.49 10.43 -32.78
C GLY A 78 17.67 9.42 -33.91
N ASP A 79 18.81 8.73 -33.96
CA ASP A 79 19.03 7.52 -34.78
C ASP A 79 18.22 6.28 -34.32
N GLY A 80 17.08 6.51 -33.66
CA GLY A 80 16.31 5.55 -32.88
C GLY A 80 16.05 6.03 -31.45
N ILE A 81 15.42 5.18 -30.63
CA ILE A 81 15.11 5.51 -29.24
C ILE A 81 16.41 5.48 -28.42
N GLN A 82 16.75 6.61 -27.79
CA GLN A 82 17.89 6.72 -26.88
C GLN A 82 17.58 6.05 -25.52
N HIS A 83 17.55 4.71 -25.51
CA HIS A 83 17.07 3.91 -24.39
C HIS A 83 17.77 4.22 -23.06
N SER A 84 19.09 4.46 -23.06
CA SER A 84 19.87 4.75 -21.85
C SER A 84 19.50 6.09 -21.21
N LYS A 85 19.51 7.17 -22.00
CA LYS A 85 19.12 8.52 -21.57
C LYS A 85 17.69 8.55 -21.03
N TYR A 86 16.77 7.88 -21.73
CA TYR A 86 15.37 7.85 -21.31
C TYR A 86 15.15 7.02 -20.03
N LYS A 87 15.83 5.87 -19.89
CA LYS A 87 15.82 5.08 -18.64
C LYS A 87 16.27 5.93 -17.45
N GLU A 88 17.32 6.74 -17.63
CA GLU A 88 17.82 7.62 -16.57
C GLU A 88 16.78 8.69 -16.20
N ARG A 89 16.15 9.32 -17.20
CA ARG A 89 15.09 10.32 -16.99
C ARG A 89 13.91 9.74 -16.22
N ILE A 90 13.41 8.57 -16.63
CA ILE A 90 12.34 7.86 -15.91
C ILE A 90 12.75 7.53 -14.49
N ARG A 91 13.97 7.03 -14.30
CA ARG A 91 14.47 6.67 -12.98
C ARG A 91 14.53 7.90 -12.06
N LYS A 92 15.02 9.04 -12.56
CA LYS A 92 15.05 10.31 -11.81
C LYS A 92 13.64 10.76 -11.44
N GLU A 93 12.72 10.77 -12.40
CA GLU A 93 11.33 11.19 -12.17
C GLU A 93 10.61 10.26 -11.19
N TYR A 94 10.74 8.95 -11.34
CA TYR A 94 10.15 7.96 -10.43
C TYR A 94 10.63 8.15 -8.98
N TYR A 95 11.94 8.30 -8.76
CA TYR A 95 12.46 8.52 -7.42
C TYR A 95 12.14 9.89 -6.85
N SER A 96 12.12 10.93 -7.69
CA SER A 96 11.68 12.27 -7.29
C SER A 96 10.24 12.22 -6.74
N ARG A 97 9.31 11.58 -7.46
CA ARG A 97 7.93 11.38 -7.00
C ARG A 97 7.85 10.61 -5.68
N ILE A 98 8.60 9.53 -5.55
CA ILE A 98 8.65 8.75 -4.30
C ILE A 98 9.10 9.63 -3.13
N GLN A 99 10.18 10.41 -3.31
CA GLN A 99 10.68 11.30 -2.26
C GLN A 99 9.67 12.38 -1.88
N MET A 100 8.99 12.98 -2.85
CA MET A 100 7.92 13.95 -2.58
C MET A 100 6.76 13.32 -1.80
N ILE A 101 6.33 12.11 -2.16
CA ILE A 101 5.28 11.37 -1.44
C ILE A 101 5.73 11.06 -0.01
N PHE A 102 6.99 10.69 0.21
CA PHE A 102 7.50 10.40 1.54
C PHE A 102 7.62 11.63 2.43
N LYS A 103 7.88 12.82 1.87
CA LYS A 103 7.85 14.10 2.59
C LYS A 103 6.44 14.58 2.96
N SER A 104 5.39 14.07 2.33
CA SER A 104 4.00 14.45 2.66
C SER A 104 3.56 13.97 4.04
N GLU A 105 2.50 14.56 4.61
CA GLU A 105 1.91 14.12 5.88
C GLU A 105 0.86 13.01 5.73
N LEU A 106 0.81 12.36 4.55
CA LEU A 106 -0.14 11.30 4.27
C LEU A 106 0.04 10.09 5.21
N SER A 107 -1.06 9.41 5.52
CA SER A 107 -1.01 8.11 6.18
C SER A 107 -0.26 7.07 5.35
N SER A 108 0.20 5.99 5.99
CA SER A 108 0.91 4.89 5.32
C SER A 108 0.14 4.35 4.11
N ALA A 109 -1.16 4.09 4.29
CA ALA A 109 -2.04 3.61 3.23
C ALA A 109 -2.12 4.61 2.07
N ASN A 110 -2.24 5.90 2.37
CA ASN A 110 -2.30 6.95 1.36
C ASN A 110 -0.96 7.17 0.64
N LYS A 111 0.18 7.02 1.33
CA LYS A 111 1.50 7.06 0.70
C LYS A 111 1.67 5.92 -0.30
N ILE A 112 1.33 4.68 0.08
CA ILE A 112 1.39 3.54 -0.85
C ILE A 112 0.45 3.75 -2.04
N LYS A 113 -0.79 4.20 -1.78
CA LYS A 113 -1.73 4.55 -2.85
C LYS A 113 -1.16 5.62 -3.79
N ALA A 114 -0.55 6.67 -3.25
CA ALA A 114 0.09 7.71 -4.04
C ALA A 114 1.25 7.19 -4.88
N ILE A 115 2.08 6.26 -4.37
CA ILE A 115 3.15 5.64 -5.18
C ILE A 115 2.54 4.88 -6.35
N ASN A 116 1.55 4.04 -6.06
CA ASN A 116 0.88 3.21 -7.06
C ASN A 116 0.18 4.06 -8.15
N THR A 117 -0.37 5.22 -7.78
CA THR A 117 -1.12 6.09 -8.69
C THR A 117 -0.26 7.14 -9.39
N LEU A 118 0.81 7.64 -8.77
CA LEU A 118 1.57 8.78 -9.27
C LEU A 118 2.99 8.41 -9.73
N ALA A 119 3.65 7.46 -9.06
CA ALA A 119 5.04 7.11 -9.38
C ALA A 119 5.12 5.91 -10.32
N VAL A 120 4.40 4.83 -10.03
CA VAL A 120 4.41 3.59 -10.84
C VAL A 120 4.09 3.87 -12.33
N PRO A 121 3.07 4.69 -12.67
CA PRO A 121 2.75 4.97 -14.08
C PRO A 121 3.90 5.56 -14.92
N VAL A 122 4.80 6.32 -14.28
CA VAL A 122 5.99 6.90 -14.96
C VAL A 122 6.85 5.79 -15.55
N VAL A 123 7.00 4.70 -14.81
CA VAL A 123 7.82 3.56 -15.22
C VAL A 123 7.03 2.68 -16.19
N THR A 124 5.76 2.38 -15.88
CA THR A 124 4.95 1.46 -16.69
C THR A 124 4.66 2.01 -18.08
N TYR A 125 4.56 3.33 -18.26
CA TYR A 125 4.41 3.96 -19.58
C TYR A 125 5.55 3.59 -20.54
N SER A 126 6.74 3.30 -20.02
CA SER A 126 7.90 2.91 -20.82
C SER A 126 8.07 1.42 -21.03
N PHE A 127 7.24 0.59 -20.40
CA PHE A 127 7.31 -0.86 -20.57
C PHE A 127 6.97 -1.23 -22.00
N ASN A 128 7.71 -2.20 -22.56
CA ASN A 128 7.62 -2.66 -23.95
C ASN A 128 7.92 -1.61 -25.03
N VAL A 129 8.01 -0.32 -24.68
CA VAL A 129 8.50 0.75 -25.57
C VAL A 129 10.02 0.86 -25.49
N ILE A 130 10.57 0.66 -24.29
CA ILE A 130 12.00 0.73 -24.03
C ILE A 130 12.51 -0.63 -23.59
N LYS A 131 13.72 -0.96 -24.05
CA LYS A 131 14.41 -2.20 -23.72
C LYS A 131 14.82 -2.24 -22.24
N TRP A 132 13.88 -2.51 -21.35
CA TRP A 132 14.14 -2.77 -19.95
C TRP A 132 14.69 -4.19 -19.77
N SER A 133 15.70 -4.35 -18.92
CA SER A 133 16.06 -5.66 -18.42
C SER A 133 15.35 -5.91 -17.09
N LEU A 134 15.03 -7.18 -16.78
CA LEU A 134 14.50 -7.54 -15.46
C LEU A 134 15.44 -7.09 -14.32
N THR A 135 16.75 -7.08 -14.56
CA THR A 135 17.72 -6.58 -13.58
C THR A 135 17.58 -5.08 -13.31
N ASP A 136 17.30 -4.28 -14.35
CA ASP A 136 17.06 -2.85 -14.19
C ASP A 136 15.79 -2.57 -13.39
N ILE A 137 14.73 -3.33 -13.65
CA ILE A 137 13.44 -3.20 -12.95
C ILE A 137 13.60 -3.63 -11.48
N LYS A 138 14.26 -4.77 -11.22
CA LYS A 138 14.59 -5.22 -9.86
C LYS A 138 15.39 -4.18 -9.09
N ARG A 139 16.34 -3.49 -9.74
CA ARG A 139 17.10 -2.39 -9.13
C ARG A 139 16.20 -1.20 -8.76
N LEU A 140 15.16 -0.92 -9.54
CA LEU A 140 14.17 0.11 -9.18
C LEU A 140 13.47 -0.25 -7.87
N ASP A 141 12.93 -1.46 -7.79
CA ASP A 141 12.27 -2.00 -6.59
C ASP A 141 13.20 -2.01 -5.36
N ILE A 142 14.44 -2.51 -5.51
CA ILE A 142 15.45 -2.52 -4.43
C ILE A 142 15.69 -1.10 -3.90
N LYS A 143 15.88 -0.13 -4.79
CA LYS A 143 16.15 1.25 -4.37
C LYS A 143 14.92 1.89 -3.74
N THR A 144 13.71 1.61 -4.22
CA THR A 144 12.46 2.04 -3.56
C THR A 144 12.40 1.52 -2.13
N ARG A 145 12.67 0.23 -1.90
CA ARG A 145 12.73 -0.35 -0.55
C ARG A 145 13.81 0.30 0.32
N LYS A 146 15.00 0.55 -0.22
CA LYS A 146 16.07 1.28 0.51
C LYS A 146 15.62 2.67 0.95
N ILE A 147 14.96 3.43 0.06
CA ILE A 147 14.41 4.76 0.41
C ILE A 147 13.34 4.61 1.50
N MET A 148 12.42 3.64 1.39
CA MET A 148 11.42 3.38 2.42
C MET A 148 12.06 3.07 3.79
N THR A 149 13.18 2.36 3.82
CA THR A 149 13.92 2.07 5.05
C THR A 149 14.58 3.31 5.64
N ILE A 150 15.19 4.17 4.82
CA ILE A 150 15.78 5.45 5.25
C ILE A 150 14.71 6.34 5.88
N GLU A 151 13.55 6.43 5.24
CA GLU A 151 12.40 7.22 5.70
C GLU A 151 11.62 6.52 6.84
N ARG A 152 12.09 5.37 7.33
CA ARG A 152 11.46 4.57 8.42
C ARG A 152 10.09 3.98 8.13
N LEU A 153 9.67 3.94 6.86
CA LEU A 153 8.43 3.29 6.43
C LEU A 153 8.51 1.77 6.44
N HIS A 154 9.70 1.18 6.26
CA HIS A 154 9.87 -0.26 6.15
C HIS A 154 11.12 -0.71 6.89
N HIS A 155 10.96 -1.64 7.83
CA HIS A 155 12.06 -2.15 8.61
C HIS A 155 13.02 -2.99 7.73
N PRO A 156 14.35 -2.85 7.85
CA PRO A 156 15.30 -3.52 6.96
C PRO A 156 15.21 -5.05 6.93
N LYS A 157 14.70 -5.63 8.02
CA LYS A 157 14.55 -7.08 8.19
C LYS A 157 13.09 -7.57 8.09
N ALA A 158 12.15 -6.67 7.81
CA ALA A 158 10.76 -7.05 7.61
C ALA A 158 10.60 -7.84 6.30
N ASP A 159 9.51 -8.60 6.22
CA ASP A 159 9.22 -9.41 5.04
C ASP A 159 8.96 -8.50 3.81
N VAL A 160 9.70 -8.78 2.74
CA VAL A 160 9.59 -8.06 1.47
C VAL A 160 8.33 -8.46 0.73
N ASP A 161 7.91 -9.72 0.79
CA ASP A 161 6.72 -10.20 0.06
C ASP A 161 5.45 -9.58 0.64
N ARG A 162 5.43 -9.40 1.96
CA ARG A 162 4.39 -8.66 2.66
C ARG A 162 4.24 -7.21 2.20
N LEU A 163 5.30 -6.56 1.73
CA LEU A 163 5.23 -5.20 1.19
C LEU A 163 4.33 -5.13 -0.07
N TYR A 164 4.47 -6.14 -0.93
CA TYR A 164 3.79 -6.23 -2.22
C TYR A 164 2.41 -6.89 -2.14
N THR A 165 2.21 -7.74 -1.14
CA THR A 165 0.92 -8.40 -0.89
C THR A 165 -0.20 -7.38 -0.70
N PRO A 166 -1.41 -7.59 -1.26
CA PRO A 166 -2.53 -6.68 -1.09
C PRO A 166 -2.89 -6.44 0.39
N ARG A 167 -3.32 -5.21 0.71
CA ARG A 167 -3.75 -4.84 2.07
C ARG A 167 -4.93 -5.69 2.57
N ALA A 168 -5.83 -6.07 1.66
CA ALA A 168 -6.95 -6.96 1.97
C ALA A 168 -6.46 -8.36 2.43
N SER A 169 -5.32 -8.80 1.93
CA SER A 169 -4.67 -10.07 2.30
C SER A 169 -3.64 -9.91 3.43
N GLY A 170 -3.46 -8.70 3.97
CA GLY A 170 -2.57 -8.41 5.10
C GLY A 170 -1.18 -7.92 4.80
N GLY A 171 -0.91 -7.61 3.53
CA GLY A 171 0.29 -6.90 3.14
C GLY A 171 0.12 -5.39 3.14
N ARG A 172 1.03 -4.69 2.46
CA ARG A 172 1.01 -3.22 2.36
C ARG A 172 0.56 -2.68 1.01
N GLY A 173 0.44 -3.56 0.01
CA GLY A 173 -0.15 -3.28 -1.30
C GLY A 173 0.69 -2.37 -2.19
N LEU A 174 2.01 -2.33 -2.02
CA LEU A 174 2.89 -1.68 -2.98
C LEU A 174 2.86 -2.47 -4.29
N ILE A 175 2.76 -1.80 -5.43
CA ILE A 175 2.87 -2.49 -6.72
C ILE A 175 4.34 -2.87 -6.96
N GLN A 176 4.60 -4.16 -7.18
CA GLN A 176 5.91 -4.65 -7.59
C GLN A 176 6.13 -4.36 -9.07
N LEU A 177 7.21 -3.65 -9.41
CA LEU A 177 7.47 -3.25 -10.79
C LEU A 177 7.82 -4.47 -11.66
N GLU A 178 8.52 -5.45 -11.11
CA GLU A 178 8.82 -6.70 -11.82
C GLU A 178 7.55 -7.44 -12.24
N LEU A 179 6.62 -7.66 -11.30
CA LEU A 179 5.35 -8.33 -11.61
C LEU A 179 4.57 -7.54 -12.66
N THR A 180 4.52 -6.22 -12.51
CA THR A 180 3.83 -5.33 -13.46
C THR A 180 4.43 -5.40 -14.86
N TYR A 181 5.75 -5.47 -14.99
CA TYR A 181 6.43 -5.63 -16.26
C TYR A 181 6.05 -6.96 -16.93
N LYS A 182 6.07 -8.06 -16.18
CA LYS A 182 5.66 -9.38 -16.69
C LYS A 182 4.20 -9.37 -17.15
N THR A 183 3.28 -8.86 -16.32
CA THR A 183 1.86 -8.83 -16.66
C THR A 183 1.53 -7.89 -17.82
N THR A 184 2.22 -6.76 -17.96
CA THR A 184 2.05 -5.85 -19.10
C THR A 184 2.60 -6.44 -20.40
N THR A 185 3.71 -7.18 -20.34
CA THR A 185 4.25 -7.93 -21.49
C THR A 185 3.26 -9.00 -21.96
N ILE A 186 2.68 -9.77 -21.03
CA ILE A 186 1.63 -10.75 -21.32
C ILE A 186 0.39 -10.07 -21.91
N GLY A 187 -0.03 -8.94 -21.33
CA GLY A 187 -1.18 -8.17 -21.80
C GLY A 187 -0.98 -7.62 -23.21
N LEU A 188 0.21 -7.11 -23.53
CA LEU A 188 0.54 -6.60 -24.86
C LEU A 188 0.55 -7.73 -25.90
N GLU A 189 1.11 -8.89 -25.58
CA GLU A 189 1.05 -10.05 -26.47
C GLU A 189 -0.40 -10.46 -26.73
N ALA A 190 -1.23 -10.50 -25.69
CA ALA A 190 -2.62 -10.87 -25.80
C ALA A 190 -3.40 -9.86 -26.67
N TYR A 191 -3.07 -8.57 -26.56
CA TYR A 191 -3.61 -7.51 -27.40
C TYR A 191 -3.23 -7.69 -28.87
N LEU A 192 -1.93 -7.90 -29.17
CA LEU A 192 -1.46 -8.14 -30.54
C LEU A 192 -2.13 -9.37 -31.17
N ARG A 193 -2.35 -10.43 -30.39
CA ARG A 193 -3.01 -11.65 -30.86
C ARG A 193 -4.49 -11.45 -31.20
N LYS A 194 -5.22 -10.68 -30.38
CA LYS A 194 -6.67 -10.49 -30.49
C LYS A 194 -7.09 -9.39 -31.47
N THR A 195 -6.20 -8.46 -31.79
CA THR A 195 -6.53 -7.31 -32.62
C THR A 195 -6.67 -7.70 -34.09
N GLU A 196 -7.72 -7.19 -34.74
CA GLU A 196 -8.01 -7.41 -36.18
C GLU A 196 -7.47 -6.28 -37.07
N ASP A 197 -6.93 -5.22 -36.49
CA ASP A 197 -6.34 -4.09 -37.20
C ASP A 197 -5.17 -4.54 -38.10
N LEU A 198 -5.21 -4.13 -39.36
CA LEU A 198 -4.24 -4.47 -40.39
C LEU A 198 -2.81 -4.00 -40.03
N LEU A 199 -2.65 -2.78 -39.51
CA LEU A 199 -1.33 -2.26 -39.12
C LEU A 199 -0.79 -3.01 -37.91
N ILE A 200 -1.63 -3.33 -36.94
CA ILE A 200 -1.23 -4.13 -35.77
C ILE A 200 -0.90 -5.57 -36.16
N SER A 201 -1.56 -6.12 -37.19
CA SER A 201 -1.23 -7.44 -37.71
C SER A 201 0.19 -7.52 -38.29
N ILE A 202 0.66 -6.43 -38.93
CA ILE A 202 2.05 -6.32 -39.42
C ILE A 202 3.03 -6.35 -38.25
N VAL A 203 2.73 -5.61 -37.17
CA VAL A 203 3.54 -5.63 -35.94
C VAL A 203 3.60 -7.03 -35.34
N ARG A 204 2.47 -7.74 -35.28
CA ARG A 204 2.41 -9.14 -34.82
C ARG A 204 3.29 -10.07 -35.67
N HIS A 205 3.24 -9.95 -36.99
CA HIS A 205 4.09 -10.74 -37.89
C HIS A 205 5.57 -10.43 -37.68
N HIS A 206 5.92 -9.15 -37.52
CA HIS A 206 7.28 -8.72 -37.21
C HIS A 206 7.77 -9.31 -35.89
N GLU A 207 7.01 -9.20 -34.81
CA GLU A 207 7.38 -9.78 -33.50
C GLU A 207 7.54 -11.29 -33.55
N THR A 208 6.66 -11.99 -34.28
CA THR A 208 6.73 -13.46 -34.45
C THR A 208 7.96 -13.88 -35.27
N SER A 209 8.45 -13.02 -36.17
CA SER A 209 9.63 -13.29 -37.01
C SER A 209 10.96 -13.13 -36.27
N LYS A 210 10.98 -12.48 -35.10
CA LYS A 210 12.19 -12.28 -34.30
C LYS A 210 12.69 -13.60 -33.71
N LYS A 211 13.96 -13.93 -33.97
CA LYS A 211 14.61 -15.17 -33.50
C LYS A 211 15.00 -15.15 -32.02
N THR A 212 15.19 -13.97 -31.44
CA THR A 212 15.63 -13.77 -30.05
C THR A 212 14.88 -12.59 -29.44
N HIS A 213 14.53 -12.66 -28.15
CA HIS A 213 13.80 -11.59 -27.44
C HIS A 213 12.50 -11.18 -28.14
N SER A 214 11.75 -12.16 -28.66
CA SER A 214 10.40 -11.87 -29.18
C SER A 214 9.45 -11.67 -28.01
N LEU A 215 8.55 -10.70 -28.14
CA LEU A 215 7.49 -10.46 -27.15
C LEU A 215 6.69 -11.74 -26.85
N VAL A 216 6.46 -12.56 -27.87
CA VAL A 216 5.71 -13.83 -27.77
C VAL A 216 6.43 -14.83 -26.88
N GLN A 217 7.75 -14.95 -27.02
CA GLN A 217 8.55 -15.85 -26.20
C GLN A 217 8.61 -15.35 -24.75
N GLU A 218 8.90 -14.07 -24.52
CA GLU A 218 8.96 -13.50 -23.17
C GLU A 218 7.61 -13.62 -22.46
N ALA A 219 6.51 -13.33 -23.15
CA ALA A 219 5.16 -13.50 -22.59
C ALA A 219 4.84 -14.97 -22.27
N LYS A 220 5.34 -15.93 -23.05
CA LYS A 220 5.18 -17.36 -22.75
C LYS A 220 5.93 -17.75 -21.48
N GLU A 221 7.20 -17.39 -21.39
CA GLU A 221 8.03 -17.65 -20.21
C GLU A 221 7.40 -17.05 -18.94
N TYR A 222 6.93 -15.81 -19.02
CA TYR A 222 6.26 -15.15 -17.89
C TYR A 222 4.92 -15.79 -17.52
N ARG A 223 4.14 -16.29 -18.49
CA ARG A 223 2.90 -17.03 -18.19
C ARG A 223 3.19 -18.32 -17.44
N GLU A 224 4.21 -19.06 -17.86
CA GLU A 224 4.62 -20.31 -17.20
C GLU A 224 5.11 -20.06 -15.78
N GLU A 225 5.93 -19.01 -15.57
CA GLU A 225 6.39 -18.61 -14.25
C GLU A 225 5.23 -18.23 -13.30
N LEU A 226 4.25 -17.47 -13.80
CA LEU A 226 3.10 -17.01 -13.01
C LEU A 226 2.00 -18.06 -12.84
N ALA A 227 2.00 -19.13 -13.63
CA ALA A 227 1.03 -20.23 -13.56
C ALA A 227 1.34 -21.25 -12.45
N ALA A 228 2.42 -21.06 -11.68
CA ALA A 228 2.72 -21.91 -10.54
C ALA A 228 1.52 -21.97 -9.58
N PRO A 229 1.16 -23.16 -9.06
CA PRO A 229 -0.01 -23.30 -8.18
C PRO A 229 0.20 -22.42 -6.96
N VAL A 230 -0.63 -21.38 -6.84
CA VAL A 230 -0.80 -20.65 -5.60
C VAL A 230 -1.28 -21.68 -4.59
N LEU A 231 -0.48 -21.94 -3.55
CA LEU A 231 -0.96 -22.68 -2.39
C LEU A 231 -2.19 -21.95 -1.90
N THR A 232 -3.38 -22.51 -2.18
CA THR A 232 -4.62 -22.00 -1.62
C THR A 232 -4.45 -22.09 -0.11
N PRO A 233 -4.48 -20.97 0.61
CA PRO A 233 -4.45 -21.02 2.07
C PRO A 233 -5.56 -21.95 2.50
N ASN A 234 -5.25 -22.96 3.31
CA ASN A 234 -6.27 -23.81 3.90
C ASN A 234 -7.36 -22.91 4.50
N GLU A 235 -8.61 -23.12 4.11
CA GLU A 235 -9.78 -22.33 4.56
C GLU A 235 -9.99 -22.35 6.09
N ASN A 236 -9.15 -23.09 6.82
CA ASN A 236 -9.14 -23.20 8.27
C ASN A 236 -8.33 -22.12 9.01
N GLU A 237 -7.75 -21.10 8.36
CA GLU A 237 -7.27 -19.91 9.08
C GLU A 237 -8.38 -18.87 9.29
N GLY A 238 -9.38 -19.21 10.11
CA GLY A 238 -10.13 -18.17 10.83
C GLY A 238 -9.16 -17.49 11.80
N PRO A 239 -8.62 -16.30 11.50
CA PRO A 239 -9.23 -14.99 11.79
C PRO A 239 -8.71 -13.85 10.86
N THR A 240 -8.37 -14.13 9.60
CA THR A 240 -7.51 -13.22 8.78
C THR A 240 -8.21 -11.98 8.18
N THR A 241 -9.50 -12.05 7.83
CA THR A 241 -10.18 -10.90 7.18
C THR A 241 -10.38 -9.69 8.09
N TYR A 242 -10.51 -9.92 9.41
CA TYR A 242 -10.69 -8.86 10.42
C TYR A 242 -9.38 -8.47 11.10
N ALA A 243 -8.44 -9.41 11.27
CA ALA A 243 -7.10 -9.20 11.83
C ALA A 243 -6.27 -8.10 11.13
N LYS A 244 -6.68 -7.68 9.93
CA LYS A 244 -5.93 -6.75 9.06
C LYS A 244 -6.74 -5.48 8.70
N ARG A 245 -7.87 -5.20 9.37
CA ARG A 245 -8.70 -4.01 9.07
C ARG A 245 -7.96 -2.69 9.30
N TRP A 246 -7.06 -2.65 10.29
CA TRP A 246 -6.27 -1.47 10.60
C TRP A 246 -5.36 -1.05 9.42
N LEU A 247 -4.82 -2.00 8.64
CA LEU A 247 -4.05 -1.72 7.43
C LEU A 247 -4.86 -0.98 6.36
N ARG A 248 -6.19 -1.07 6.38
CA ARG A 248 -7.06 -0.41 5.39
C ARG A 248 -7.63 0.93 5.86
N SER A 249 -7.84 1.09 7.16
CA SER A 249 -8.74 2.15 7.67
C SER A 249 -8.22 2.91 8.89
N ALA A 250 -7.14 2.49 9.54
CA ALA A 250 -6.68 3.15 10.76
C ALA A 250 -5.95 4.48 10.51
N GLY A 251 -5.59 4.80 9.26
CA GLY A 251 -4.94 6.07 8.94
C GLY A 251 -3.57 6.26 9.61
N LEU A 252 -2.88 5.17 9.97
CA LEU A 252 -1.63 5.25 10.73
C LEU A 252 -0.52 5.98 9.96
N LYS A 253 0.35 6.65 10.72
CA LYS A 253 1.62 7.15 10.20
C LYS A 253 2.45 5.99 9.65
N ALA A 254 3.29 6.31 8.67
CA ALA A 254 3.97 5.30 7.87
C ALA A 254 5.05 4.54 8.66
N GLU A 255 5.67 5.22 9.61
CA GLU A 255 6.62 4.67 10.58
C GLU A 255 5.93 3.74 11.58
N THR A 256 4.75 4.14 12.07
CA THR A 256 3.95 3.33 13.00
C THR A 256 3.49 2.03 12.35
N GLU A 257 2.93 2.10 11.13
CA GLU A 257 2.57 0.89 10.38
C GLU A 257 3.80 0.02 10.10
N GLY A 258 4.92 0.63 9.70
CA GLY A 258 6.17 -0.08 9.45
C GLY A 258 6.68 -0.84 10.68
N LEU A 259 6.59 -0.25 11.86
CA LEU A 259 7.00 -0.85 13.12
C LEU A 259 6.08 -2.00 13.55
N ILE A 260 4.75 -1.81 13.44
CA ILE A 260 3.78 -2.87 13.76
C ILE A 260 3.96 -4.08 12.83
N VAL A 261 4.14 -3.84 11.53
CA VAL A 261 4.42 -4.90 10.55
C VAL A 261 5.71 -5.63 10.91
N ALA A 262 6.78 -4.91 11.21
CA ALA A 262 8.06 -5.52 11.61
C ALA A 262 7.95 -6.34 12.91
N ALA A 263 7.10 -5.91 13.85
CA ALA A 263 6.80 -6.65 15.06
C ALA A 263 6.03 -7.94 14.78
N GLN A 264 5.04 -7.88 13.89
CA GLN A 264 4.30 -9.06 13.45
C GLN A 264 5.21 -10.06 12.71
N ASP A 265 6.14 -9.57 11.90
CA ASP A 265 7.13 -10.37 11.18
C ASP A 265 8.24 -10.94 12.09
N GLN A 266 8.20 -10.67 13.40
CA GLN A 266 9.24 -11.06 14.37
C GLN A 266 10.65 -10.58 14.00
N SER A 267 10.72 -9.43 13.31
CA SER A 267 11.96 -8.93 12.70
C SER A 267 12.66 -7.84 13.53
N LEU A 268 12.06 -7.41 14.65
CA LEU A 268 12.66 -6.44 15.55
C LEU A 268 13.86 -7.04 16.28
N ALA A 269 14.88 -6.21 16.53
CA ALA A 269 16.10 -6.60 17.22
C ALA A 269 15.89 -6.76 18.74
N THR A 270 15.13 -7.78 19.13
CA THR A 270 15.04 -8.21 20.53
C THR A 270 16.23 -9.10 20.89
N ARG A 271 16.56 -9.24 22.18
CA ARG A 271 17.65 -10.13 22.61
C ARG A 271 17.42 -11.59 22.23
N ALA A 272 16.18 -12.07 22.24
CA ALA A 272 15.88 -13.42 21.75
C ALA A 272 16.16 -13.56 20.24
N TYR A 273 15.83 -12.54 19.45
CA TYR A 273 16.14 -12.50 18.02
C TYR A 273 17.66 -12.50 17.78
N LEU A 274 18.41 -11.65 18.49
CA LEU A 274 19.87 -11.61 18.39
C LEU A 274 20.52 -12.94 18.78
N HIS A 275 20.08 -13.53 19.88
CA HIS A 275 20.58 -14.81 20.36
C HIS A 275 20.30 -15.99 19.41
N ARG A 276 19.04 -16.13 18.93
CA ARG A 276 18.62 -17.33 18.17
C ARG A 276 18.81 -17.21 16.67
N ILE A 277 18.57 -16.03 16.10
CA ILE A 277 18.57 -15.80 14.65
C ILE A 277 19.93 -15.26 14.20
N VAL A 278 20.42 -14.19 14.84
CA VAL A 278 21.72 -13.61 14.49
C VAL A 278 22.89 -14.43 15.05
N LYS A 279 22.67 -15.10 16.19
CA LYS A 279 23.66 -15.93 16.90
C LYS A 279 24.95 -15.16 17.23
N ASP A 280 24.81 -13.91 17.66
CA ASP A 280 25.93 -13.02 18.02
C ASP A 280 26.47 -13.23 19.45
N GLY A 281 25.98 -14.23 20.17
CA GLY A 281 26.35 -14.51 21.56
C GLY A 281 25.63 -13.64 22.59
N THR A 282 24.69 -12.78 22.19
CA THR A 282 23.88 -11.98 23.11
C THR A 282 23.08 -12.88 24.06
N ASN A 283 23.01 -12.52 25.35
CA ASN A 283 22.14 -13.19 26.32
C ASN A 283 20.65 -12.94 25.96
N PRO A 284 19.80 -13.97 25.84
CA PRO A 284 18.41 -13.82 25.41
C PRO A 284 17.48 -13.15 26.45
N LEU A 285 17.91 -13.00 27.71
CA LEU A 285 17.07 -12.46 28.79
C LEU A 285 16.67 -10.99 28.56
N CYS A 286 15.41 -10.69 28.87
CA CYS A 286 14.79 -9.37 28.75
C CYS A 286 15.62 -8.28 29.44
N ARG A 287 15.85 -7.18 28.71
CA ARG A 287 16.55 -5.98 29.19
C ARG A 287 15.85 -5.32 30.38
N LEU A 288 14.54 -5.52 30.53
CA LEU A 288 13.73 -4.89 31.57
C LEU A 288 13.58 -5.77 32.80
N CYS A 289 13.10 -7.01 32.64
CA CYS A 289 12.81 -7.88 33.78
C CYS A 289 13.96 -8.82 34.16
N GLY A 290 14.88 -9.14 33.24
CA GLY A 290 15.96 -10.10 33.46
C GLY A 290 15.54 -11.55 33.71
N GLN A 291 14.23 -11.87 33.70
CA GLN A 291 13.71 -13.19 34.10
C GLN A 291 13.32 -14.08 32.91
N TYR A 292 12.74 -13.49 31.88
CA TYR A 292 12.23 -14.21 30.72
C TYR A 292 12.99 -13.82 29.45
N GLU A 293 12.95 -14.66 28.44
CA GLU A 293 13.51 -14.31 27.13
C GLU A 293 12.81 -13.09 26.51
N GLU A 294 13.61 -12.22 25.92
CA GLU A 294 13.12 -11.01 25.26
C GLU A 294 12.55 -11.32 23.88
N THR A 295 11.34 -11.86 23.84
CA THR A 295 10.56 -11.99 22.61
C THR A 295 9.68 -10.76 22.41
N ILE A 296 9.15 -10.57 21.19
CA ILE A 296 8.18 -9.51 20.93
C ILE A 296 6.93 -9.73 21.78
N ASP A 297 6.41 -10.96 21.85
CA ASP A 297 5.26 -11.31 22.70
C ASP A 297 5.50 -10.96 24.17
N HIS A 298 6.72 -11.24 24.69
CA HIS A 298 7.11 -10.85 26.04
C HIS A 298 7.09 -9.32 26.22
N ILE A 299 7.68 -8.55 25.30
CA ILE A 299 7.69 -7.09 25.40
C ILE A 299 6.27 -6.50 25.34
N ILE A 300 5.40 -7.00 24.46
CA ILE A 300 4.09 -6.37 24.21
C ILE A 300 3.01 -6.76 25.23
N SER A 301 3.16 -7.91 25.90
CA SER A 301 2.09 -8.48 26.74
C SER A 301 2.54 -9.37 27.91
N GLY A 302 3.83 -9.66 28.06
CA GLY A 302 4.32 -10.66 29.03
C GLY A 302 5.33 -10.13 30.05
N CYS A 303 5.78 -8.88 29.95
CA CYS A 303 6.80 -8.34 30.83
C CYS A 303 6.17 -7.81 32.13
N PRO A 304 6.52 -8.36 33.32
CA PRO A 304 5.93 -7.93 34.58
C PRO A 304 6.26 -6.47 34.92
N VAL A 305 7.40 -5.96 34.44
CA VAL A 305 7.84 -4.56 34.61
C VAL A 305 6.95 -3.59 33.83
N LEU A 306 6.46 -4.00 32.66
CA LEU A 306 5.61 -3.16 31.79
C LEU A 306 4.11 -3.28 32.11
N SER A 307 3.73 -4.32 32.86
CA SER A 307 2.34 -4.58 33.26
C SER A 307 1.68 -3.41 33.99
N PRO A 308 2.25 -2.88 35.11
CA PRO A 308 1.59 -1.82 35.87
C PRO A 308 1.58 -0.46 35.17
N THR A 309 2.36 -0.28 34.09
CA THR A 309 2.56 1.01 33.41
C THR A 309 2.02 0.98 31.98
N GLU A 310 2.81 0.49 31.03
CA GLU A 310 2.50 0.51 29.59
C GLU A 310 1.26 -0.31 29.23
N TYR A 311 1.07 -1.47 29.86
CA TYR A 311 -0.06 -2.35 29.53
C TYR A 311 -1.36 -1.77 30.08
N THR A 312 -1.36 -1.29 31.33
CA THR A 312 -2.50 -0.57 31.92
C THR A 312 -2.81 0.71 31.17
N HIS A 313 -1.80 1.47 30.74
CA HIS A 313 -2.01 2.68 29.93
C HIS A 313 -2.71 2.37 28.61
N ARG A 314 -2.23 1.35 27.89
CA ARG A 314 -2.82 0.91 26.61
C ARG A 314 -4.26 0.45 26.79
N HIS A 315 -4.51 -0.36 27.83
CA HIS A 315 -5.85 -0.80 28.19
C HIS A 315 -6.79 0.39 28.43
N ASN A 316 -6.39 1.32 29.29
CA ASN A 316 -7.20 2.46 29.68
C ASN A 316 -7.47 3.40 28.50
N LYS A 317 -6.51 3.57 27.57
CA LYS A 317 -6.73 4.33 26.33
C LYS A 317 -7.82 3.73 25.45
N VAL A 318 -7.87 2.40 25.30
CA VAL A 318 -8.94 1.71 24.55
C VAL A 318 -10.28 1.87 25.25
N ALA A 319 -10.35 1.61 26.55
CA ALA A 319 -11.57 1.77 27.33
C ALA A 319 -12.08 3.22 27.27
N THR A 320 -11.18 4.22 27.41
CA THR A 320 -11.53 5.65 27.40
C THR A 320 -12.15 6.06 26.06
N TYR A 321 -11.61 5.54 24.95
CA TYR A 321 -12.17 5.76 23.62
C TYR A 321 -13.57 5.16 23.47
N ILE A 322 -13.78 3.94 23.99
CA ILE A 322 -15.10 3.28 23.97
C ILE A 322 -16.11 4.09 24.80
N HIS A 323 -15.73 4.54 26.00
CA HIS A 323 -16.58 5.40 26.83
C HIS A 323 -16.96 6.68 26.09
N TRP A 324 -16.00 7.36 25.45
CA TRP A 324 -16.26 8.56 24.65
C TRP A 324 -17.29 8.31 23.54
N LEU A 325 -17.17 7.19 22.81
CA LEU A 325 -18.13 6.81 21.77
C LEU A 325 -19.53 6.56 22.33
N ILE A 326 -19.64 5.87 23.46
CA ILE A 326 -20.92 5.56 24.10
C ILE A 326 -21.59 6.85 24.59
N CYS A 327 -20.86 7.73 25.27
CA CYS A 327 -21.41 9.03 25.69
C CYS A 327 -21.98 9.81 24.51
N ARG A 328 -21.24 9.87 23.39
CA ARG A 328 -21.73 10.55 22.18
C ARG A 328 -22.95 9.88 21.57
N HIS A 329 -23.03 8.55 21.59
CA HIS A 329 -24.19 7.83 21.09
C HIS A 329 -25.47 8.20 21.87
N TYR A 330 -25.38 8.31 23.19
CA TYR A 330 -26.50 8.68 24.06
C TYR A 330 -26.69 10.19 24.25
N GLY A 331 -25.91 11.04 23.57
CA GLY A 331 -25.97 12.49 23.72
C GLY A 331 -25.58 13.00 25.12
N ILE A 332 -24.75 12.24 25.84
CA ILE A 332 -24.21 12.64 27.14
C ILE A 332 -22.97 13.50 26.93
N GLU A 333 -22.88 14.62 27.66
CA GLU A 333 -21.77 15.56 27.54
C GLU A 333 -20.43 14.89 27.86
N THR A 334 -19.47 15.01 26.95
CA THR A 334 -18.11 14.51 27.12
C THR A 334 -17.19 15.65 27.53
N SER A 335 -16.18 15.35 28.35
CA SER A 335 -15.18 16.34 28.81
C SER A 335 -14.53 17.17 27.70
N THR A 336 -14.39 16.60 26.49
CA THR A 336 -13.86 17.30 25.32
C THR A 336 -14.50 16.76 24.02
N GLU A 337 -14.44 17.55 22.94
CA GLU A 337 -14.83 17.09 21.60
C GLU A 337 -13.87 16.06 21.01
N LYS A 338 -12.63 16.03 21.50
CA LYS A 338 -11.55 15.20 20.97
C LYS A 338 -11.39 13.95 21.83
N TRP A 339 -11.65 12.78 21.26
CA TRP A 339 -11.59 11.51 21.98
C TRP A 339 -10.27 11.25 22.72
N TYR A 340 -9.14 11.78 22.23
CA TYR A 340 -7.81 11.55 22.82
C TYR A 340 -7.54 12.37 24.09
N ASP A 341 -8.30 13.44 24.31
CA ASP A 341 -8.28 14.29 25.51
C ASP A 341 -9.42 13.97 26.48
N HIS A 342 -10.29 13.01 26.13
CA HIS A 342 -11.45 12.65 26.96
C HIS A 342 -11.03 12.01 28.27
N GLN A 343 -11.63 12.47 29.37
CA GLN A 343 -11.52 11.88 30.70
C GLN A 343 -12.88 11.29 31.10
N PRO A 344 -12.98 9.96 31.28
CA PRO A 344 -14.22 9.32 31.71
C PRO A 344 -14.62 9.75 33.13
N LEU A 345 -15.89 10.11 33.30
CA LEU A 345 -16.49 10.30 34.62
C LEU A 345 -16.93 8.94 35.18
N THR A 346 -16.79 8.74 36.49
CA THR A 346 -17.20 7.49 37.16
C THR A 346 -18.67 7.15 36.89
N VAL A 347 -19.53 8.16 36.80
CA VAL A 347 -20.94 8.02 36.43
C VAL A 347 -21.27 9.14 35.45
N SER A 348 -21.86 8.78 34.31
CA SER A 348 -22.40 9.72 33.34
C SER A 348 -23.84 9.31 33.03
N GLU A 349 -24.81 10.19 33.22
CA GLU A 349 -26.23 9.83 33.08
C GLU A 349 -27.06 10.92 32.42
N ASN A 350 -28.15 10.49 31.79
CA ASN A 350 -29.23 11.35 31.31
C ASN A 350 -30.57 10.60 31.40
N GLN A 351 -31.60 11.10 30.72
CA GLN A 351 -32.94 10.48 30.72
C GLN A 351 -32.98 9.12 29.98
N ASP A 352 -32.01 8.85 29.12
CA ASP A 352 -32.00 7.68 28.23
C ASP A 352 -31.08 6.57 28.73
N ALA A 353 -29.96 6.91 29.37
CA ALA A 353 -28.99 5.94 29.83
C ALA A 353 -28.15 6.39 31.04
N THR A 354 -27.61 5.40 31.74
CA THR A 354 -26.54 5.58 32.74
C THR A 354 -25.31 4.78 32.33
N ILE A 355 -24.15 5.43 32.32
CA ILE A 355 -22.85 4.84 32.02
C ILE A 355 -22.01 4.86 33.29
N LEU A 356 -21.52 3.70 33.73
CA LEU A 356 -20.62 3.55 34.87
C LEU A 356 -19.22 3.18 34.36
N TRP A 357 -18.20 3.85 34.87
CA TRP A 357 -16.80 3.66 34.50
C TRP A 357 -15.98 3.16 35.69
N ASP A 358 -15.29 2.02 35.54
CA ASP A 358 -14.45 1.36 36.56
C ASP A 358 -15.10 1.33 37.96
N MET A 359 -16.42 1.06 38.00
CA MET A 359 -17.22 1.15 39.22
C MET A 359 -17.80 -0.22 39.56
N PRO A 360 -17.58 -0.73 40.80
CA PRO A 360 -18.10 -2.03 41.18
C PRO A 360 -19.63 -1.99 41.29
N VAL A 361 -20.28 -2.98 40.68
CA VAL A 361 -21.72 -3.19 40.81
C VAL A 361 -21.99 -3.90 42.13
N HIS A 362 -22.80 -3.27 42.98
CA HIS A 362 -23.23 -3.86 44.24
C HIS A 362 -24.40 -4.79 43.98
N THR A 363 -24.29 -6.03 44.46
CA THR A 363 -25.26 -7.10 44.24
C THR A 363 -25.72 -7.70 45.57
N ASP A 364 -26.93 -8.27 45.60
CA ASP A 364 -27.51 -8.90 46.81
C ASP A 364 -26.71 -10.13 47.27
N ARG A 365 -26.04 -10.79 46.32
CA ARG A 365 -25.12 -11.90 46.56
C ARG A 365 -23.69 -11.43 46.34
N GLU A 366 -22.74 -12.01 47.06
CA GLU A 366 -21.32 -11.75 46.85
C GLU A 366 -20.87 -12.33 45.50
N ILE A 367 -20.46 -11.44 44.58
CA ILE A 367 -19.91 -11.81 43.28
C ILE A 367 -18.47 -11.30 43.21
N LYS A 368 -17.51 -12.22 43.05
CA LYS A 368 -16.07 -11.87 42.99
C LYS A 368 -15.71 -10.96 41.82
N ALA A 369 -16.34 -11.18 40.66
CA ALA A 369 -16.11 -10.40 39.45
C ALA A 369 -17.26 -9.41 39.22
N ASN A 370 -17.31 -8.35 40.02
CA ASN A 370 -18.40 -7.36 39.99
C ASN A 370 -17.99 -5.98 39.41
N ARG A 371 -16.78 -5.85 38.87
CA ARG A 371 -16.25 -4.58 38.34
C ARG A 371 -15.85 -4.69 36.86
N PRO A 372 -16.81 -4.60 35.93
CA PRO A 372 -16.52 -4.39 34.51
C PRO A 372 -15.88 -3.02 34.27
N ASP A 373 -15.14 -2.87 33.17
CA ASP A 373 -14.54 -1.57 32.81
C ASP A 373 -15.61 -0.50 32.53
N ILE A 374 -16.68 -0.88 31.83
CA ILE A 374 -17.81 0.01 31.52
C ILE A 374 -19.13 -0.75 31.68
N VAL A 375 -20.11 -0.15 32.34
CA VAL A 375 -21.49 -0.64 32.40
C VAL A 375 -22.40 0.39 31.73
N VAL A 376 -23.21 -0.04 30.75
CA VAL A 376 -24.20 0.82 30.08
C VAL A 376 -25.59 0.32 30.43
N LYS A 377 -26.41 1.16 31.07
CA LYS A 377 -27.82 0.92 31.32
C LYS A 377 -28.62 1.74 30.32
N ASP A 378 -29.28 1.07 29.38
CA ASP A 378 -30.18 1.69 28.40
C ASP A 378 -31.62 1.57 28.89
N PHE A 379 -32.24 2.70 29.25
CA PHE A 379 -33.59 2.70 29.82
C PHE A 379 -34.68 2.51 28.76
N LYS A 380 -34.40 2.86 27.48
CA LYS A 380 -35.36 2.72 26.37
C LYS A 380 -35.49 1.27 25.96
N GLU A 381 -34.36 0.61 25.71
CA GLU A 381 -34.31 -0.79 25.28
C GLU A 381 -34.40 -1.78 26.46
N LYS A 382 -34.38 -1.27 27.70
CA LYS A 382 -34.26 -2.06 28.93
C LYS A 382 -33.10 -3.07 28.85
N LYS A 383 -31.97 -2.62 28.31
CA LYS A 383 -30.77 -3.44 28.08
C LYS A 383 -29.61 -2.93 28.94
N CYS A 384 -28.85 -3.85 29.52
CA CYS A 384 -27.60 -3.55 30.22
C CYS A 384 -26.42 -4.20 29.49
N LEU A 385 -25.35 -3.46 29.24
CA LEU A 385 -24.12 -3.98 28.65
C LEU A 385 -22.99 -3.94 29.67
N LEU A 386 -22.33 -5.08 29.88
CA LEU A 386 -21.11 -5.19 30.69
C LEU A 386 -19.93 -5.27 29.73
N ILE A 387 -19.25 -4.15 29.52
CA ILE A 387 -18.16 -4.05 28.55
C ILE A 387 -16.83 -4.19 29.31
N ASP A 388 -16.01 -5.13 28.85
CA ASP A 388 -14.73 -5.43 29.48
C ASP A 388 -13.65 -5.54 28.41
N VAL A 389 -12.59 -4.75 28.55
CA VAL A 389 -11.55 -4.51 27.54
C VAL A 389 -10.33 -5.37 27.84
N ALA A 390 -9.70 -5.94 26.81
CA ALA A 390 -8.36 -6.50 26.96
C ALA A 390 -7.50 -6.25 25.73
N VAL A 391 -6.21 -6.10 26.00
CA VAL A 391 -5.19 -5.94 24.95
C VAL A 391 -4.10 -7.01 25.08
N PRO A 392 -4.39 -8.29 24.76
CA PRO A 392 -3.42 -9.38 24.90
C PRO A 392 -2.45 -9.45 23.71
N SER A 393 -1.50 -10.40 23.75
CA SER A 393 -0.85 -10.85 22.51
C SER A 393 -1.90 -11.31 21.51
N ASP A 394 -1.64 -11.01 20.25
CA ASP A 394 -2.39 -11.42 19.07
C ASP A 394 -2.79 -12.91 19.08
N LYS A 395 -1.92 -13.78 19.60
CA LYS A 395 -2.17 -15.24 19.69
C LYS A 395 -3.22 -15.63 20.73
N ASN A 396 -3.45 -14.77 21.72
CA ASN A 396 -4.29 -15.06 22.89
C ASN A 396 -5.68 -14.41 22.83
N ILE A 397 -6.03 -13.77 21.71
CA ILE A 397 -7.31 -13.07 21.54
C ILE A 397 -8.48 -14.00 21.85
N SER A 398 -8.54 -15.18 21.21
CA SER A 398 -9.65 -16.12 21.37
C SER A 398 -9.82 -16.62 22.80
N ILE A 399 -8.70 -16.94 23.47
CA ILE A 399 -8.69 -17.39 24.86
C ILE A 399 -9.23 -16.27 25.77
N LYS A 400 -8.72 -15.05 25.60
CA LYS A 400 -9.12 -13.89 26.41
C LYS A 400 -10.57 -13.48 26.21
N THR A 401 -11.11 -13.64 25.00
CA THR A 401 -12.54 -13.43 24.74
C THR A 401 -13.39 -14.41 25.56
N THR A 402 -13.07 -15.70 25.53
CA THR A 402 -13.81 -16.73 26.28
C THR A 402 -13.68 -16.52 27.79
N GLU A 403 -12.47 -16.24 28.29
CA GLU A 403 -12.23 -15.96 29.70
C GLU A 403 -13.10 -14.81 30.22
N LYS A 404 -13.23 -13.70 29.47
CA LYS A 404 -14.06 -12.55 29.89
C LYS A 404 -15.55 -12.86 29.87
N LEU A 405 -16.04 -13.59 28.87
CA LEU A 405 -17.44 -14.03 28.82
C LEU A 405 -17.80 -14.91 30.02
N SER A 406 -16.91 -15.85 30.39
CA SER A 406 -17.11 -16.68 31.56
C SER A 406 -16.99 -15.89 32.87
N LYS A 407 -16.06 -14.93 32.96
CA LYS A 407 -15.79 -14.13 34.17
C LYS A 407 -17.03 -13.38 34.68
N TYR A 408 -17.83 -12.79 33.80
CA TYR A 408 -18.98 -11.96 34.20
C TYR A 408 -20.33 -12.66 34.11
N LYS A 409 -20.38 -13.97 33.85
CA LYS A 409 -21.65 -14.65 33.64
C LYS A 409 -22.57 -14.61 34.87
N ASP A 410 -22.00 -14.76 36.06
CA ASP A 410 -22.77 -14.65 37.31
C ASP A 410 -23.28 -13.21 37.54
N LEU A 411 -22.44 -12.21 37.23
CA LEU A 411 -22.83 -10.79 37.32
C LEU A 411 -23.97 -10.45 36.35
N GLU A 412 -23.89 -10.96 35.12
CA GLU A 412 -24.91 -10.79 34.09
C GLU A 412 -26.28 -11.32 34.56
N ILE A 413 -26.31 -12.51 35.15
CA ILE A 413 -27.53 -13.14 35.68
C ILE A 413 -28.10 -12.31 36.85
N GLU A 414 -27.25 -11.91 37.80
CA GLU A 414 -27.71 -11.17 38.98
C GLU A 414 -28.22 -9.78 38.61
N ILE A 415 -27.55 -9.08 37.68
CA ILE A 415 -28.03 -7.79 37.18
C ILE A 415 -29.37 -7.94 36.43
N CYS A 416 -29.54 -8.99 35.62
CA CYS A 416 -30.83 -9.24 34.96
C CYS A 416 -31.97 -9.34 35.97
N ARG A 417 -31.72 -9.98 37.12
CA ARG A 417 -32.69 -10.12 38.20
C ARG A 417 -32.89 -8.81 38.97
N MET A 418 -31.82 -8.11 39.34
CA MET A 418 -31.90 -6.91 40.17
C MET A 418 -32.48 -5.71 39.43
N TRP A 419 -32.01 -5.46 38.20
CA TRP A 419 -32.41 -4.29 37.42
C TRP A 419 -33.57 -4.57 36.48
N GLN A 420 -34.00 -5.84 36.34
CA GLN A 420 -35.07 -6.24 35.42
C GLN A 420 -34.77 -5.80 33.97
N MET A 421 -33.51 -5.86 33.58
CA MET A 421 -32.98 -5.47 32.27
C MET A 421 -32.27 -6.65 31.61
N LYS A 422 -32.39 -6.81 30.29
CA LYS A 422 -31.64 -7.82 29.55
C LYS A 422 -30.15 -7.45 29.60
N THR A 423 -29.35 -8.25 30.29
CA THR A 423 -27.91 -7.97 30.48
C THR A 423 -27.07 -8.85 29.57
N GLU A 424 -26.03 -8.29 28.97
CA GLU A 424 -25.11 -8.99 28.09
C GLU A 424 -23.67 -8.54 28.33
N THR A 425 -22.76 -9.50 28.47
CA THR A 425 -21.32 -9.23 28.52
C THR A 425 -20.75 -9.05 27.13
N VAL A 426 -20.10 -7.91 26.88
CA VAL A 426 -19.46 -7.56 25.60
C VAL A 426 -17.94 -7.46 25.79
N PRO A 427 -17.19 -8.54 25.50
CA PRO A 427 -15.73 -8.52 25.60
C PRO A 427 -15.12 -7.76 24.41
N VAL A 428 -14.43 -6.64 24.68
CA VAL A 428 -13.68 -5.91 23.66
C VAL A 428 -12.21 -6.30 23.72
N VAL A 429 -11.84 -7.31 22.93
CA VAL A 429 -10.48 -7.87 22.92
C VAL A 429 -9.76 -7.49 21.63
N VAL A 430 -8.70 -6.70 21.76
CA VAL A 430 -7.87 -6.21 20.64
C VAL A 430 -6.44 -6.69 20.84
N GLY A 431 -5.86 -7.39 19.88
CA GLY A 431 -4.46 -7.80 19.93
C GLY A 431 -3.51 -6.61 19.99
N ALA A 432 -2.42 -6.73 20.74
CA ALA A 432 -1.41 -5.69 20.91
C ALA A 432 -0.75 -5.23 19.59
N LEU A 433 -0.79 -6.03 18.52
CA LEU A 433 -0.30 -5.64 17.18
C LEU A 433 -1.47 -5.43 16.18
N GLY A 434 -2.68 -5.25 16.69
CA GLY A 434 -3.84 -4.80 15.91
C GLY A 434 -4.75 -5.92 15.37
N MET A 435 -4.52 -7.19 15.73
CA MET A 435 -5.45 -8.26 15.36
C MET A 435 -6.77 -8.14 16.14
N CYS A 436 -7.90 -8.35 15.46
CA CYS A 436 -9.23 -8.35 16.07
C CYS A 436 -9.99 -9.60 15.59
N ARG A 437 -10.83 -10.17 16.48
CA ARG A 437 -11.74 -11.27 16.11
C ARG A 437 -12.91 -10.72 15.27
N LYS A 438 -13.45 -11.56 14.39
CA LYS A 438 -14.73 -11.30 13.72
C LYS A 438 -15.85 -11.28 14.77
N ALA A 439 -16.60 -10.18 14.82
CA ALA A 439 -17.81 -10.06 15.62
C ALA A 439 -18.91 -11.00 15.11
#